data_AF-W7NEG5-F1
#
_entry.id   AF-W7NEG5-F1
#
_cell.length_a   1.000
_cell.length_b   1.000
_cell.length_c   1.000
_cell.angle_alpha   90.00
_cell.angle_beta   90.00
_cell.angle_gamma   90.00
#
_symmetry.space_group_name_H-M   'P 1'
#
loop_
_entity.id
_entity.type
_entity.pdbx_description
1 polymer ?
#
loop_
_entity_poly.entity_id
_entity_poly.type
_entity_poly.pdbx_seq_one_letter_code
_entity_poly.pdbx_strand_id
1 'polypeptide(L)'
;MLMENGASPETVDIIFGLPAICHAVEMPSTPVVQALLSRAVNTNVRMLSGQTLLTYSIDVNRQNTVEALLAQGVDVNEVDGLNRTPLKLALMRLDYNLTAKLMDYGADPAAKENQEAFNFIKAVGRKDLQELLQPRQVEAGPSAPAVRHEIELPTSEAPPPSYELVAGKV
;
A
#
# COMPACT_ATOMS: atom_id res chain seq x y z
N MET A 1 -0.55 8.69 -26.29
CA MET A 1 0.33 8.49 -25.10
C MET A 1 1.42 7.47 -25.41
N LEU A 2 2.63 7.55 -24.82
CA LEU A 2 3.73 6.59 -25.10
C LEU A 2 3.37 5.13 -24.75
N MET A 3 2.60 4.94 -23.67
CA MET A 3 2.15 3.61 -23.24
C MET A 3 1.12 2.98 -24.20
N GLU A 4 0.40 3.77 -25.00
CA GLU A 4 -0.46 3.24 -26.08
C GLU A 4 0.35 2.70 -27.26
N ASN A 5 1.65 3.04 -27.32
CA ASN A 5 2.59 2.58 -28.33
C ASN A 5 3.58 1.52 -27.79
N GLY A 6 3.23 0.85 -26.69
CA GLY A 6 3.98 -0.31 -26.16
C GLY A 6 5.07 0.00 -25.13
N ALA A 7 5.21 1.26 -24.67
CA ALA A 7 6.12 1.56 -23.58
C ALA A 7 5.63 0.91 -22.26
N SER A 8 6.49 0.13 -21.61
CA SER A 8 6.18 -0.50 -20.32
C SER A 8 6.37 0.51 -19.16
N PRO A 9 5.36 0.71 -18.29
CA PRO A 9 5.47 1.60 -17.13
C PRO A 9 6.37 1.05 -16.02
N GLU A 10 6.66 -0.25 -16.05
CA GLU A 10 7.56 -0.95 -15.11
C GLU A 10 9.05 -0.78 -15.48
N THR A 11 9.34 -0.16 -16.62
CA THR A 11 10.72 0.07 -17.03
C THR A 11 11.39 1.00 -16.04
N VAL A 12 12.58 0.62 -15.60
CA VAL A 12 13.42 1.41 -14.69
C VAL A 12 14.39 2.29 -15.47
N ASP A 13 14.70 3.46 -14.94
CA ASP A 13 15.74 4.31 -15.51
C ASP A 13 17.14 3.72 -15.28
N ILE A 14 18.08 4.07 -16.16
CA ILE A 14 19.45 3.52 -16.13
C ILE A 14 20.37 4.14 -15.07
N ILE A 15 19.98 5.27 -14.48
CA ILE A 15 20.83 6.04 -13.56
C ILE A 15 20.59 5.58 -12.13
N PHE A 16 19.33 5.43 -11.74
CA PHE A 16 18.90 5.13 -10.38
C PHE A 16 18.14 3.81 -10.27
N GLY A 17 17.76 3.19 -11.39
CA GLY A 17 16.96 1.96 -11.36
C GLY A 17 15.54 2.21 -10.86
N LEU A 18 14.99 3.42 -11.02
CA LEU A 18 13.65 3.76 -10.54
C LEU A 18 12.61 3.62 -11.66
N PRO A 19 11.45 3.01 -11.37
CA PRO A 19 10.33 2.98 -12.30
C PRO A 19 9.80 4.37 -12.61
N ALA A 20 9.09 4.51 -13.74
CA ALA A 20 8.52 5.79 -14.18
C ALA A 20 7.60 6.46 -13.14
N ILE A 21 6.92 5.68 -12.30
CA ILE A 21 6.03 6.20 -11.25
C ILE A 21 6.78 6.95 -10.14
N CYS A 22 8.02 6.56 -9.82
CA CYS A 22 8.82 7.28 -8.83
C CYS A 22 9.08 8.72 -9.32
N HIS A 23 9.53 8.87 -10.57
CA HIS A 23 9.74 10.18 -11.19
C HIS A 23 8.44 11.00 -11.27
N ALA A 24 7.31 10.35 -11.60
CA ALA A 24 6.01 11.03 -11.66
C ALA A 24 5.56 11.58 -10.30
N VAL A 25 5.86 10.88 -9.19
CA VAL A 25 5.52 11.29 -7.83
C VAL A 25 6.41 12.45 -7.34
N GLU A 26 7.65 12.57 -7.80
CA GLU A 26 8.52 13.73 -7.50
C GLU A 26 8.01 15.01 -8.19
N MET A 27 7.35 14.87 -9.34
CA MET A 27 6.81 15.99 -10.08
C MET A 27 5.50 16.51 -9.47
N PRO A 28 5.19 17.82 -9.62
CA PRO A 28 3.89 18.39 -9.22
C PRO A 28 2.69 17.91 -10.07
N SER A 29 2.85 16.89 -10.90
CA SER A 29 1.89 16.50 -11.95
C SER A 29 1.06 15.29 -11.56
N THR A 30 -0.01 15.53 -10.81
CA THR A 30 -1.00 14.49 -10.45
C THR A 30 -1.58 13.76 -11.67
N PRO A 31 -1.86 14.39 -12.83
CA PRO A 31 -2.40 13.67 -13.99
C PRO A 31 -1.48 12.56 -14.51
N VAL A 32 -0.16 12.73 -14.42
CA VAL A 32 0.81 11.69 -14.83
C VAL A 32 0.78 10.52 -13.86
N VAL A 33 0.73 10.81 -12.56
CA VAL A 33 0.59 9.76 -11.53
C VAL A 33 -0.72 8.97 -11.74
N GLN A 34 -1.85 9.65 -11.92
CA GLN A 34 -3.13 8.99 -12.18
C GLN A 34 -3.11 8.15 -13.46
N ALA A 35 -2.50 8.66 -14.54
CA ALA A 35 -2.37 7.92 -15.79
C ALA A 35 -1.56 6.63 -15.62
N LEU A 36 -0.46 6.67 -14.86
CA LEU A 36 0.33 5.47 -14.55
C LEU A 36 -0.46 4.50 -13.66
N LEU A 37 -1.06 5.00 -12.58
CA LEU A 37 -1.85 4.20 -11.65
C LEU A 37 -3.03 3.47 -12.33
N SER A 38 -3.69 4.10 -13.32
CA SER A 38 -4.78 3.48 -14.09
C SER A 38 -4.37 2.23 -14.87
N ARG A 39 -3.07 1.95 -14.99
CA ARG A 39 -2.50 0.81 -15.71
C ARG A 39 -2.04 -0.32 -14.77
N ALA A 40 -2.45 -0.29 -13.50
CA ALA A 40 -2.08 -1.29 -12.48
C ALA A 40 -0.56 -1.46 -12.33
N VAL A 41 0.16 -0.33 -12.36
CA VAL A 41 1.62 -0.28 -12.16
C VAL A 41 1.97 -0.75 -10.76
N ASN A 42 3.11 -1.40 -10.60
CA ASN A 42 3.63 -1.79 -9.30
C ASN A 42 3.90 -0.56 -8.43
N THR A 43 3.14 -0.42 -7.35
CA THR A 43 3.29 0.65 -6.36
C THR A 43 4.16 0.26 -5.17
N ASN A 44 4.52 -1.03 -5.04
CA ASN A 44 5.43 -1.54 -4.04
C ASN A 44 6.89 -1.30 -4.48
N VAL A 45 7.22 -0.03 -4.61
CA VAL A 45 8.52 0.48 -5.05
C VAL A 45 8.97 1.57 -4.10
N ARG A 46 10.29 1.77 -3.99
CA ARG A 46 10.88 2.76 -3.09
C ARG A 46 11.44 3.93 -3.89
N MET A 47 11.23 5.13 -3.38
CA MET A 47 11.91 6.35 -3.83
C MET A 47 13.41 6.24 -3.55
N LEU A 48 14.23 7.10 -4.17
CA LEU A 48 15.69 7.11 -3.95
C LEU A 48 16.08 7.28 -2.46
N SER A 49 15.26 7.98 -1.69
CA SER A 49 15.43 8.19 -0.24
C SER A 49 15.00 6.99 0.62
N GLY A 50 14.52 5.89 0.03
CA GLY A 50 13.93 4.75 0.75
C GLY A 50 12.47 4.96 1.17
N GLN A 51 11.86 6.09 0.82
CA GLN A 51 10.44 6.37 1.05
C GLN A 51 9.54 5.48 0.21
N THR A 52 8.36 5.14 0.75
CA THR A 52 7.27 4.61 -0.09
C THR A 52 6.70 5.76 -0.91
N LEU A 53 6.00 5.45 -2.00
CA LEU A 53 5.31 6.49 -2.78
C LEU A 53 4.36 7.33 -1.90
N LEU A 54 3.69 6.68 -0.94
CA LEU A 54 2.73 7.31 -0.04
C LEU A 54 3.42 8.20 1.01
N THR A 55 4.48 7.72 1.68
CA THR A 55 5.17 8.53 2.69
C THR A 55 5.89 9.72 2.08
N TYR A 56 6.48 9.57 0.88
CA TYR A 56 7.05 10.69 0.13
C TYR A 56 5.98 11.74 -0.19
N SER A 57 4.84 11.32 -0.75
CA SER A 57 3.75 12.23 -1.13
C SER A 57 3.19 13.02 0.05
N ILE A 58 3.13 12.41 1.24
CA ILE A 58 2.74 13.10 2.48
C ILE A 58 3.81 14.13 2.89
N ASP A 59 5.08 13.74 2.88
CA ASP A 59 6.21 14.57 3.31
C ASP A 59 6.27 15.88 2.49
N VAL A 60 6.17 15.77 1.17
CA VAL A 60 6.15 16.91 0.23
C VAL A 60 4.76 17.56 0.05
N ASN A 61 3.78 17.19 0.87
CA ASN A 61 2.43 17.78 0.90
C ASN A 61 1.63 17.69 -0.42
N ARG A 62 1.71 16.55 -1.12
CA ARG A 62 1.02 16.30 -2.40
C ARG A 62 -0.33 15.60 -2.18
N GLN A 63 -1.31 16.34 -1.65
CA GLN A 63 -2.62 15.78 -1.27
C GLN A 63 -3.32 15.00 -2.40
N ASN A 64 -3.35 15.53 -3.62
CA ASN A 64 -3.98 14.84 -4.75
C ASN A 64 -3.26 13.53 -5.11
N THR A 65 -1.93 13.47 -4.94
CA THR A 65 -1.14 12.26 -5.15
C THR A 65 -1.39 11.24 -4.05
N VAL A 66 -1.50 11.69 -2.79
CA VAL A 66 -1.90 10.85 -1.66
C VAL A 66 -3.26 10.21 -1.92
N GLU A 67 -4.25 10.98 -2.37
CA GLU A 67 -5.58 10.46 -2.72
C GLU A 67 -5.53 9.44 -3.86
N ALA A 68 -4.77 9.73 -4.91
CA ALA A 68 -4.62 8.82 -6.04
C ALA A 68 -3.97 7.50 -5.63
N LEU A 69 -2.94 7.53 -4.78
CA LEU A 69 -2.25 6.33 -4.28
C LEU A 69 -3.15 5.50 -3.34
N LEU A 70 -3.86 6.15 -2.41
CA LEU A 70 -4.80 5.47 -1.51
C LEU A 70 -5.92 4.78 -2.29
N ALA A 71 -6.48 5.45 -3.30
CA ALA A 71 -7.53 4.90 -4.16
C ALA A 71 -7.09 3.64 -4.95
N GLN A 72 -5.79 3.42 -5.11
CA GLN A 72 -5.22 2.24 -5.78
C GLN A 72 -4.88 1.10 -4.82
N GLY A 73 -5.18 1.26 -3.52
CA GLY A 73 -4.96 0.20 -2.53
C GLY A 73 -3.48 -0.02 -2.17
N VAL A 74 -2.66 1.03 -2.23
CA VAL A 74 -1.30 0.99 -1.68
C VAL A 74 -1.36 0.66 -0.18
N ASP A 75 -0.43 -0.16 0.31
CA ASP A 75 -0.36 -0.51 1.72
C ASP A 75 -0.10 0.75 2.58
N VAL A 76 -1.13 1.15 3.33
CA VAL A 76 -1.14 2.34 4.19
C VAL A 76 -0.32 2.15 5.47
N ASN A 77 0.06 0.91 5.80
CA ASN A 77 0.86 0.56 6.96
C ASN A 77 2.34 0.33 6.64
N GLU A 78 2.72 0.39 5.36
CA GLU A 78 4.10 0.16 4.94
C GLU A 78 5.04 1.20 5.55
N VAL A 79 6.13 0.71 6.15
CA VAL A 79 7.18 1.55 6.74
C VAL A 79 8.18 1.98 5.69
N ASP A 80 8.57 3.25 5.71
CA ASP A 80 9.68 3.73 4.90
C ASP A 80 11.07 3.33 5.45
N GLY A 81 12.13 3.66 4.70
CA GLY A 81 13.52 3.44 5.13
C GLY A 81 13.94 4.18 6.40
N LEU A 82 13.12 5.10 6.91
CA LEU A 82 13.29 5.79 8.20
C LEU A 82 12.35 5.22 9.29
N ASN A 83 11.74 4.06 9.04
CA ASN A 83 10.77 3.41 9.91
C ASN A 83 9.56 4.31 10.23
N ARG A 84 9.11 5.11 9.25
CA ARG A 84 7.92 5.95 9.34
C ARG A 84 6.79 5.33 8.54
N THR A 85 5.63 5.19 9.16
CA THR A 85 4.38 4.89 8.46
C THR A 85 3.75 6.20 7.95
N PRO A 86 2.83 6.14 6.97
CA PRO A 86 1.96 7.27 6.61
C PRO A 86 1.25 7.89 7.83
N LEU A 87 0.73 7.06 8.73
CA LEU A 87 0.01 7.53 9.92
C LEU A 87 0.95 8.28 10.88
N LYS A 88 2.17 7.78 11.11
CA LYS A 88 3.19 8.47 11.92
C LYS A 88 3.43 9.89 11.42
N LEU A 89 3.58 10.07 10.10
CA LEU A 89 3.78 11.38 9.49
C LEU A 89 2.58 12.32 9.69
N ALA A 90 1.36 11.82 9.52
CA ALA A 90 0.14 12.60 9.73
C ALA A 90 0.01 13.10 11.18
N LEU A 91 0.30 12.21 12.14
CA LEU A 91 0.28 12.53 13.57
C LEU A 91 1.37 13.53 13.96
N MET A 92 2.60 13.38 13.45
CA MET A 92 3.68 14.33 13.72
C MET A 92 3.38 15.73 13.16
N ARG A 93 2.60 15.82 12.08
CA ARG A 93 2.12 17.08 11.50
C ARG A 93 0.85 17.63 12.17
N LEU A 94 0.31 16.88 13.14
CA LEU A 94 -0.96 17.17 13.82
C LEU A 94 -2.14 17.37 12.84
N ASP A 95 -2.10 16.68 11.69
CA ASP A 95 -3.05 16.81 10.59
C ASP A 95 -4.24 15.86 10.80
N TYR A 96 -5.36 16.40 11.29
CA TYR A 96 -6.58 15.63 11.55
C TYR A 96 -7.16 15.02 10.28
N ASN A 97 -7.21 15.78 9.19
CA ASN A 97 -7.87 15.34 7.96
C ASN A 97 -7.09 14.20 7.29
N LEU A 98 -5.75 14.32 7.26
CA LEU A 98 -4.90 13.26 6.75
C LEU A 98 -4.96 12.02 7.66
N THR A 99 -4.95 12.21 8.98
CA THR A 99 -5.07 11.11 9.94
C THR A 99 -6.37 10.34 9.74
N ALA A 100 -7.51 11.04 9.65
CA ALA A 100 -8.82 10.42 9.44
C ALA A 100 -8.86 9.67 8.11
N LYS A 101 -8.35 10.28 7.04
CA LYS A 101 -8.26 9.65 5.73
C LYS A 101 -7.42 8.38 5.76
N LEU A 102 -6.23 8.40 6.37
CA LEU A 102 -5.40 7.19 6.46
C LEU A 102 -6.09 6.09 7.28
N MET A 103 -6.79 6.44 8.35
CA MET A 103 -7.59 5.47 9.13
C MET A 103 -8.75 4.88 8.33
N ASP A 104 -9.45 5.67 7.51
CA ASP A 104 -10.52 5.19 6.63
C ASP A 104 -10.00 4.16 5.62
N TYR A 105 -8.72 4.25 5.24
CA TYR A 105 -8.03 3.28 4.37
C TYR A 105 -7.35 2.14 5.15
N GLY A 106 -7.58 2.00 6.45
CA GLY A 106 -7.09 0.87 7.26
C GLY A 106 -5.72 1.07 7.90
N ALA A 107 -5.28 2.30 8.11
CA ALA A 107 -4.07 2.56 8.89
C ALA A 107 -4.26 2.10 10.34
N ASP A 108 -3.31 1.32 10.86
CA ASP A 108 -3.36 0.77 12.22
C ASP A 108 -2.75 1.77 13.23
N PRO A 109 -3.58 2.44 14.07
CA PRO A 109 -3.07 3.35 15.09
C PRO A 109 -2.34 2.63 16.22
N ALA A 110 -2.55 1.32 16.41
CA ALA A 110 -1.93 0.51 17.45
C ALA A 110 -0.58 -0.09 17.03
N ALA A 111 -0.17 0.09 15.77
CA ALA A 111 1.13 -0.38 15.29
C ALA A 111 2.28 0.20 16.13
N LYS A 112 3.29 -0.62 16.39
CA LYS A 112 4.44 -0.26 17.24
C LYS A 112 5.17 0.99 16.72
N GLU A 113 5.22 1.14 15.41
CA GLU A 113 5.86 2.25 14.70
C GLU A 113 5.16 3.59 14.99
N ASN A 114 3.86 3.55 15.31
CA ASN A 114 3.04 4.72 15.60
C ASN A 114 3.03 5.11 17.08
N GLN A 115 3.55 4.26 17.98
CA GLN A 115 3.49 4.46 19.43
C GLN A 115 4.13 5.78 19.88
N GLU A 116 5.28 6.13 19.29
CA GLU A 116 5.97 7.39 19.57
C GLU A 116 5.10 8.60 19.21
N ALA A 117 4.50 8.58 18.01
CA ALA A 117 3.62 9.64 17.57
C ALA A 117 2.34 9.72 18.42
N PHE A 118 1.79 8.60 18.86
CA PHE A 118 0.65 8.58 19.78
C PHE A 118 0.98 9.22 21.13
N ASN A 119 2.16 8.91 21.68
CA ASN A 119 2.63 9.54 22.92
C ASN A 119 2.83 11.06 22.74
N PHE A 120 3.33 11.48 21.57
CA PHE A 120 3.43 12.88 21.20
C PHE A 120 2.06 13.58 21.16
N ILE A 121 1.05 12.98 20.51
CA ILE A 121 -0.33 13.52 20.48
C ILE A 121 -0.92 13.69 21.89
N LYS A 122 -0.64 12.74 22.79
CA LYS A 122 -1.04 12.84 24.20
C LYS A 122 -0.34 14.00 24.92
N ALA A 123 0.97 14.15 24.72
CA ALA A 123 1.76 15.20 25.34
C ALA A 123 1.34 16.61 24.88
N VAL A 124 1.02 16.76 23.59
CA VAL A 124 0.53 18.04 23.02
C VAL A 124 -0.92 18.33 23.45
N GLY A 125 -1.68 17.30 23.86
CA GLY A 125 -3.06 17.47 24.32
C GLY A 125 -4.08 17.62 23.18
N ARG A 126 -3.78 17.15 21.97
CA ARG A 126 -4.70 17.15 20.82
C ARG A 126 -5.80 16.11 21.00
N LYS A 127 -6.84 16.46 21.76
CA LYS A 127 -7.96 15.57 22.13
C LYS A 127 -8.71 15.02 20.92
N ASP A 128 -8.90 15.84 19.90
CA ASP A 128 -9.52 15.48 18.62
C ASP A 128 -8.80 14.31 17.94
N LEU A 129 -7.47 14.35 17.87
CA LEU A 129 -6.66 13.24 17.34
C LEU A 129 -6.66 12.03 18.29
N GLN A 130 -6.67 12.25 19.61
CA GLN A 130 -6.77 11.13 20.57
C GLN A 130 -8.09 10.38 20.43
N GLU A 131 -9.20 11.09 20.28
CA GLU A 131 -10.53 10.52 20.06
C GLU A 131 -10.60 9.79 18.72
N LEU A 132 -10.02 10.37 17.67
CA LEU A 132 -9.97 9.75 16.33
C LEU A 132 -9.23 8.40 16.36
N LEU A 133 -8.11 8.31 17.10
CA LEU A 133 -7.25 7.14 17.18
C LEU A 133 -7.79 6.04 18.12
N GLN A 134 -8.90 6.27 18.83
CA GLN A 134 -9.55 5.22 19.60
C GLN A 134 -10.10 4.15 18.66
N PRO A 135 -10.07 2.86 19.06
CA PRO A 135 -10.70 1.82 18.28
C PRO A 135 -12.19 2.14 18.10
N ARG A 136 -12.58 2.57 16.90
CA ARG A 136 -13.99 2.72 16.54
C ARG A 136 -14.59 1.33 16.54
N GLN A 137 -15.74 1.14 17.21
CA GLN A 137 -16.58 -0.02 16.95
C GLN A 137 -16.98 0.07 15.49
N VAL A 138 -16.37 -0.78 14.65
CA VAL A 138 -16.60 -0.78 13.21
C VAL A 138 -18.01 -1.30 12.97
N GLU A 139 -18.97 -0.41 12.78
CA GLU A 139 -20.11 -0.74 11.94
C GLU A 139 -19.56 -0.89 10.52
N ALA A 140 -19.74 -2.09 9.94
CA ALA A 140 -19.20 -2.48 8.66
C ALA A 140 -19.67 -1.52 7.53
N GLY A 141 -18.83 -0.54 7.20
CA GLY A 141 -18.83 0.20 5.94
C GLY A 141 -18.09 -0.60 4.86
N PRO A 142 -18.32 -0.33 3.56
CA PRO A 142 -18.20 -1.31 2.50
C PRO A 142 -16.78 -1.86 2.45
N SER A 143 -16.67 -3.18 2.62
CA SER A 143 -15.48 -3.96 2.32
C SER A 143 -14.86 -3.44 1.03
N ALA A 144 -13.62 -2.98 1.09
CA ALA A 144 -12.78 -2.85 -0.09
C ALA A 144 -12.92 -4.13 -0.93
N PRO A 145 -12.94 -4.05 -2.27
CA PRO A 145 -13.09 -5.23 -3.09
C PRO A 145 -11.89 -6.13 -2.84
N ALA A 146 -12.15 -7.25 -2.16
CA ALA A 146 -11.18 -8.33 -2.04
C ALA A 146 -10.90 -8.81 -3.45
N VAL A 147 -9.75 -8.41 -4.02
CA VAL A 147 -9.21 -9.04 -5.21
C VAL A 147 -8.77 -10.44 -4.77
N ARG A 148 -9.70 -11.39 -4.83
CA ARG A 148 -9.38 -12.81 -4.73
C ARG A 148 -8.62 -13.17 -6.01
N HIS A 149 -7.31 -13.30 -5.90
CA HIS A 149 -6.57 -14.13 -6.85
C HIS A 149 -6.96 -15.59 -6.57
N GLU A 150 -8.04 -16.02 -7.20
CA GLU A 150 -8.34 -17.44 -7.35
C GLU A 150 -7.26 -18.02 -8.27
N ILE A 151 -6.24 -18.62 -7.66
CA ILE A 151 -5.35 -19.54 -8.36
C ILE A 151 -6.13 -20.85 -8.46
N GLU A 152 -6.88 -21.03 -9.56
CA GLU A 152 -7.38 -22.33 -9.96
C GLU A 152 -6.17 -23.25 -10.21
N LEU A 153 -5.88 -24.12 -9.24
CA LEU A 153 -5.04 -25.29 -9.44
C LEU A 153 -5.80 -26.27 -10.34
N PRO A 154 -5.26 -26.69 -11.50
CA PRO A 154 -5.91 -27.72 -12.29
C PRO A 154 -5.88 -29.05 -11.53
N THR A 155 -7.05 -29.59 -11.22
CA THR A 155 -7.23 -30.95 -10.67
C THR A 155 -6.86 -31.96 -11.74
N SER A 156 -5.60 -32.44 -11.70
CA SER A 156 -5.16 -33.58 -12.51
C SER A 156 -5.60 -34.87 -11.81
N GLU A 157 -6.75 -35.41 -12.22
CA GLU A 157 -7.19 -36.76 -11.91
C GLU A 157 -6.20 -37.80 -12.46
N ALA A 158 -5.61 -38.60 -11.56
CA ALA A 158 -5.22 -39.98 -11.84
C ALA A 158 -5.12 -40.75 -10.50
N PRO A 159 -5.84 -41.87 -10.31
CA PRO A 159 -5.68 -42.70 -9.12
C PRO A 159 -4.34 -43.48 -9.17
N PRO A 160 -3.70 -43.76 -8.03
CA PRO A 160 -2.45 -44.54 -8.01
C PRO A 160 -2.71 -46.00 -8.44
N PRO A 161 -1.75 -46.65 -9.11
CA PRO A 161 -1.89 -48.03 -9.55
C PRO A 161 -2.00 -48.99 -8.36
N SER A 162 -3.04 -49.83 -8.39
CA SER A 162 -3.27 -50.94 -7.47
C SER A 162 -2.10 -51.93 -7.51
N TYR A 163 -1.42 -52.14 -6.38
CA TYR A 163 -0.50 -53.26 -6.24
C TYR A 163 -1.30 -54.56 -6.10
N GLU A 164 -1.41 -55.34 -7.17
CA GLU A 164 -1.84 -56.74 -7.06
C GLU A 164 -0.67 -57.61 -6.56
N LEU A 165 -0.85 -58.16 -5.36
CA LEU A 165 -0.10 -59.29 -4.83
C LEU A 165 -0.48 -60.55 -5.61
N VAL A 166 0.39 -61.00 -6.52
CA VAL A 166 0.30 -62.37 -7.04
C VAL A 166 0.99 -63.29 -6.04
N ALA A 167 0.19 -63.84 -5.12
CA ALA A 167 0.50 -65.08 -4.42
C ALA A 167 0.65 -66.22 -5.46
N GLY A 168 1.67 -67.06 -5.28
CA GLY A 168 2.10 -68.03 -6.27
C GLY A 168 1.37 -69.38 -6.31
N LYS A 169 2.09 -70.31 -6.95
CA LYS A 169 1.88 -71.76 -7.21
C LYS A 169 1.19 -72.08 -8.54
N VAL A 170 1.88 -72.85 -9.38
CA VAL A 170 1.97 -74.32 -9.25
C VAL A 170 3.36 -74.80 -9.62
#